data_AF-A0A945J117-F1
#
_entry.id   AF-A0A945J117-F1
#
_cell.length_a   1.000
_cell.length_b   1.000
_cell.length_c   1.000
_cell.angle_alpha   90.00
_cell.angle_beta   90.00
_cell.angle_gamma   90.00
#
_symmetry.space_group_name_H-M   'P 1'
#
loop_
_entity.id
_entity.type
_entity.pdbx_description
1 polymer ?
#
loop_
_entity_poly.entity_id
_entity_poly.type
_entity_poly.pdbx_seq_one_letter_code
_entity_poly.pdbx_strand_id
1 'polypeptide(L)'
;MSDLINKNGLSVANNSRSIHEEIFRGTGSVIGQSVSIFIQNETITEKYIVVFNDKTPASERRFVSSRFKEAEELFQQLLKQNASLTEE
;
A
#
# COMPACT_ATOMS: atom_id res chain seq x y z
N MET A 1 -14.09 -7.34 -5.76
CA MET A 1 -13.52 -5.97 -5.84
C MET A 1 -12.71 -5.78 -4.58
N SER A 2 -11.40 -5.53 -4.70
CA SER A 2 -10.57 -5.27 -3.52
C SER A 2 -10.89 -3.86 -3.04
N ASP A 3 -11.63 -3.74 -1.93
CA ASP A 3 -11.84 -2.47 -1.26
C ASP A 3 -10.51 -2.05 -0.65
N LEU A 4 -9.89 -1.03 -1.25
CA LEU A 4 -8.80 -0.31 -0.61
C LEU A 4 -9.45 0.76 0.26
N ILE A 5 -8.96 0.93 1.48
CA ILE A 5 -9.40 1.98 2.40
C ILE A 5 -8.20 2.82 2.79
N ASN A 6 -8.40 4.12 3.04
CA ASN A 6 -7.33 4.94 3.58
C ASN A 6 -7.28 4.90 5.11
N LYS A 7 -6.34 5.63 5.72
CA LYS A 7 -6.20 5.74 7.18
C LYS A 7 -7.48 6.23 7.88
N ASN A 8 -8.34 6.96 7.16
CA ASN A 8 -9.59 7.52 7.68
C ASN A 8 -10.79 6.58 7.48
N GLY A 9 -10.57 5.39 6.90
CA GLY A 9 -11.63 4.43 6.59
C GLY A 9 -12.46 4.80 5.35
N LEU A 10 -11.98 5.71 4.50
CA LEU A 10 -12.65 6.04 3.23
C LEU A 10 -12.19 5.05 2.16
N SER A 11 -13.14 4.55 1.36
CA SER A 11 -12.81 3.69 0.21
C SER A 11 -11.99 4.46 -0.84
N VAL A 12 -10.85 3.89 -1.19
CA VAL A 12 -9.91 4.35 -2.20
C VAL A 12 -10.11 3.49 -3.44
N ALA A 13 -10.15 4.12 -4.62
CA ALA A 13 -10.23 3.36 -5.85
C ALA A 13 -8.93 2.57 -6.08
N ASN A 14 -9.04 1.32 -6.50
CA ASN A 14 -7.90 0.47 -6.88
C ASN A 14 -7.36 0.87 -8.27
N ASN A 15 -6.85 2.10 -8.37
CA ASN A 15 -6.15 2.64 -9.53
C ASN A 15 -4.81 3.20 -9.08
N SER A 16 -3.75 2.96 -9.86
CA SER A 16 -2.40 3.49 -9.60
C SER A 16 -2.41 4.98 -9.28
N ARG A 17 -3.19 5.75 -10.03
CA ARG A 17 -3.34 7.19 -9.81
C ARG A 17 -3.94 7.52 -8.45
N SER A 18 -5.01 6.84 -8.06
CA SER A 18 -5.69 7.07 -6.77
C SER A 18 -4.81 6.68 -5.59
N ILE A 19 -4.09 5.56 -5.69
CA ILE A 19 -3.13 5.13 -4.66
C ILE A 19 -2.00 6.16 -4.55
N HIS A 20 -1.44 6.60 -5.68
CA HIS A 20 -0.41 7.65 -5.69
C HIS A 20 -0.90 8.94 -5.04
N GLU A 21 -2.10 9.42 -5.40
CA GLU A 21 -2.66 10.64 -4.83
C GLU A 21 -2.92 10.49 -3.33
N GLU A 22 -3.50 9.38 -2.87
CA GLU A 22 -3.76 9.16 -1.45
C GLU A 22 -2.46 9.07 -0.65
N ILE A 23 -1.40 8.51 -1.23
CA ILE A 23 -0.09 8.38 -0.59
C ILE A 23 0.69 9.71 -0.54
N PHE A 24 0.73 10.49 -1.64
CA PHE A 24 1.54 11.72 -1.69
C PHE A 24 0.78 13.00 -1.32
N ARG A 25 -0.53 13.06 -1.61
CA ARG A 25 -1.37 14.25 -1.40
C ARG A 25 -2.44 14.04 -0.32
N GLY A 26 -2.86 12.80 -0.11
CA GLY A 26 -3.90 12.46 0.84
C GLY A 26 -3.37 12.14 2.23
N THR A 27 -3.83 11.02 2.78
CA THR A 27 -3.53 10.56 4.15
C THR A 27 -2.15 9.91 4.32
N GLY A 28 -1.45 9.60 3.22
CA GLY A 28 -0.16 8.93 3.29
C GLY A 28 -0.23 7.45 3.60
N SER A 29 -1.42 6.83 3.57
CA SER A 29 -1.59 5.40 3.84
C SER A 29 -2.82 4.84 3.13
N VAL A 30 -2.64 3.67 2.51
CA VAL A 30 -3.70 2.88 1.87
C VAL A 30 -3.62 1.46 2.42
N ILE A 31 -4.74 0.94 2.88
CA ILE A 31 -4.91 -0.36 3.51
C ILE A 31 -5.78 -1.18 2.57
N GLY A 32 -5.36 -2.39 2.27
CA GLY A 32 -6.10 -3.38 1.51
C GLY A 32 -6.23 -4.68 2.30
N GLN A 33 -6.69 -5.72 1.62
CA GLN A 33 -6.94 -7.03 2.23
C GLN A 33 -5.61 -7.71 2.61
N SER A 34 -5.30 -7.71 3.91
CA SER A 34 -4.06 -8.24 4.50
C SER A 34 -2.77 -7.61 3.96
N VAL A 35 -2.86 -6.46 3.29
CA VAL A 35 -1.70 -5.70 2.80
C VAL A 35 -1.95 -4.22 2.98
N SER A 36 -0.94 -3.44 3.35
CA SER A 36 -1.02 -2.00 3.53
C SER A 36 0.20 -1.34 2.89
N ILE A 37 0.03 -0.13 2.36
CA ILE A 37 1.10 0.71 1.82
C ILE A 37 1.00 2.09 2.47
N PHE A 38 2.11 2.61 2.99
CA PHE A 38 2.14 3.91 3.65
C PHE A 38 3.49 4.59 3.49
N ILE A 39 3.51 5.92 3.54
CA ILE A 39 4.76 6.67 3.63
C ILE A 39 5.20 6.76 5.08
N GLN A 40 6.45 6.41 5.32
CA GLN A 40 7.17 6.63 6.56
C GLN A 40 8.25 7.69 6.32
N ASN A 41 8.18 8.77 7.10
CA ASN A 41 9.22 9.80 7.07
C ASN A 41 10.30 9.39 8.08
N GLU A 42 11.50 9.09 7.61
CA GLU A 42 12.65 8.79 8.49
C GLU A 42 13.40 10.09 8.84
N THR A 43 13.51 11.00 7.87
CA THR A 43 14.13 12.32 8.04
C THR A 43 13.25 13.40 7.37
N ILE A 44 13.54 14.69 7.60
CA ILE A 44 12.87 15.83 6.95
C ILE A 44 12.94 15.71 5.40
N THR A 45 14.05 15.18 4.89
CA THR A 45 14.33 15.00 3.46
C THR A 45 14.09 13.59 2.94
N GLU A 46 14.04 12.58 3.81
CA GLU A 46 13.99 11.18 3.42
C GLU A 46 12.65 10.55 3.78
N LYS A 47 11.89 10.27 2.71
CA LYS A 47 10.60 9.60 2.78
C LYS A 47 10.75 8.22 2.19
N TYR A 48 10.32 7.23 2.95
CA TYR A 48 10.22 5.84 2.52
C TYR A 48 8.77 5.45 2.33
N ILE A 49 8.51 4.55 1.40
CA ILE A 49 7.23 3.93 1.18
C ILE A 49 7.36 2.51 1.70
N VAL A 50 6.55 2.18 2.68
CA VAL A 50 6.53 0.88 3.32
C VAL A 50 5.31 0.13 2.82
N VAL A 51 5.54 -1.08 2.30
CA VAL A 51 4.50 -2.04 1.97
C VAL A 51 4.56 -3.14 3.02
N PHE A 52 3.50 -3.25 3.81
CA PHE A 52 3.35 -4.25 4.85
C PHE A 52 2.36 -5.31 4.40
N ASN A 53 2.76 -6.58 4.48
CA ASN A 53 1.90 -7.73 4.22
C ASN A 53 1.68 -8.46 5.55
N ASP A 54 0.42 -8.46 6.00
CA ASP A 54 -0.02 -9.09 7.25
C ASP A 54 -0.18 -10.63 7.12
N LYS A 55 0.04 -11.17 5.92
CA LYS A 55 -0.03 -12.60 5.67
C LYS A 55 1.14 -13.33 6.32
N THR A 56 0.90 -14.43 7.02
CA THR A 56 1.94 -15.22 7.69
C THR A 56 2.82 -15.97 6.67
N PRO A 57 4.16 -15.79 6.66
CA PRO A 57 4.95 -14.94 7.55
C PRO A 57 4.88 -13.45 7.18
N ALA A 58 4.58 -12.61 8.18
CA ALA A 58 4.44 -11.17 8.00
C ALA A 58 5.69 -10.60 7.32
N SER A 59 5.47 -9.86 6.24
CA SER A 59 6.54 -9.38 5.38
C SER A 59 6.40 -7.88 5.19
N GLU A 60 7.43 -7.12 5.56
CA GLU A 60 7.50 -5.70 5.24
C GLU A 60 8.58 -5.46 4.16
N ARG A 61 8.29 -4.54 3.23
CA ARG A 61 9.28 -4.02 2.29
C ARG A 61 9.25 -2.52 2.29
N ARG A 62 10.44 -1.92 2.35
CA ARG A 62 10.62 -0.47 2.32
C ARG A 62 11.26 -0.07 1.00
N PHE A 63 10.73 0.98 0.40
CA PHE A 63 11.17 1.56 -0.85
C PHE A 63 11.46 3.04 -0.61
N VAL A 64 12.44 3.62 -1.30
CA VAL A 64 12.60 5.08 -1.31
C VAL A 64 11.43 5.73 -2.03
N SER A 65 11.04 6.97 -1.65
CA SER A 65 9.92 7.68 -2.27
C SER A 65 10.01 7.76 -3.80
N SER A 66 11.22 7.83 -4.36
CA SER A 66 11.47 7.82 -5.81
C SER A 66 11.10 6.49 -6.49
N ARG A 67 11.02 5.38 -5.75
CA ARG A 67 10.65 4.05 -6.23
C ARG A 67 9.19 3.70 -5.91
N PHE A 68 8.31 4.70 -5.84
CA PHE A 68 6.89 4.47 -5.59
C PHE A 68 6.26 3.47 -6.55
N LYS A 69 6.67 3.51 -7.83
CA LYS A 69 6.16 2.58 -8.83
C LYS A 69 6.41 1.10 -8.46
N GLU A 70 7.61 0.78 -7.98
CA GLU A 70 7.93 -0.59 -7.52
C GLU A 70 7.12 -0.98 -6.27
N ALA A 71 6.93 -0.04 -5.35
CA ALA A 71 6.13 -0.26 -4.15
C ALA A 71 4.64 -0.49 -4.48
N GLU A 72 4.10 0.29 -5.41
CA GLU A 72 2.73 0.15 -5.89
C GLU A 72 2.53 -1.18 -6.63
N GLU A 73 3.45 -1.56 -7.52
CA GLU A 73 3.41 -2.84 -8.22
C GLU A 73 3.43 -4.02 -7.25
N LEU A 74 4.31 -3.97 -6.24
CA LEU A 74 4.36 -4.97 -5.18
C LEU A 74 3.03 -5.03 -4.40
N PHE A 75 2.50 -3.86 -4.01
CA PHE A 75 1.24 -3.76 -3.29
C PHE A 75 0.09 -4.38 -4.08
N GLN A 76 -0.05 -4.05 -5.37
CA GLN A 76 -1.08 -4.63 -6.23
C GLN A 76 -0.91 -6.14 -6.41
N GLN A 77 0.33 -6.63 -6.53
CA GLN A 77 0.61 -8.06 -6.65
C GLN A 77 0.18 -8.81 -5.38
N LEU A 78 0.54 -8.28 -4.20
CA LEU A 78 0.15 -8.84 -2.91
C LEU A 78 -1.36 -8.78 -2.69
N LEU A 79 -2.00 -7.67 -3.08
CA LEU A 79 -3.44 -7.50 -3.01
C LEU A 79 -4.18 -8.56 -3.84
N LYS A 80 -3.73 -8.80 -5.08
CA LYS A 80 -4.29 -9.87 -5.93
C LYS A 80 -4.05 -11.24 -5.31
N GLN A 81 -2.84 -11.52 -4.84
CA GLN A 81 -2.51 -12.80 -4.21
C GLN A 81 -3.31 -13.06 -2.93
N ASN A 82 -3.65 -12.03 -2.17
CA ASN A 82 -4.47 -12.15 -0.97
C ASN A 82 -5.96 -12.30 -1.31
N ALA A 83 -6.44 -11.60 -2.34
CA ALA A 83 -7.80 -11.77 -2.84
C ALA A 83 -8.05 -13.21 -3.34
N SER A 84 -7.10 -13.79 -4.08
CA SER A 84 -7.22 -15.16 -4.61
C SER A 84 -7.13 -16.27 -3.56
N LEU A 85 -6.62 -15.99 -2.36
CA LEU A 85 -6.51 -17.00 -1.29
C LEU A 85 -7.74 -17.05 -0.37
N THR A 86 -8.73 -16.18 -0.56
CA THR A 86 -9.97 -16.17 0.24
C THR A 86 -11.05 -17.08 -0.37
N GLU A 87 -10.74 -17.79 -1.46
CA GLU A 87 -11.62 -18.75 -2.13
C GLU A 87 -11.13 -20.19 -1.90
N GLU A 88 -11.10 -20.68 -0.66
CA GLU A 88 -10.97 -22.11 -0.35
C GLU A 88 -11.73 -22.51 0.92
#